data_AF-A0A7Z0ISD3-F1
#
_entry.id   AF-A0A7Z0ISD3-F1
#
_cell.length_a   1.000
_cell.length_b   1.000
_cell.length_c   1.000
_cell.angle_alpha   90.00
_cell.angle_beta   90.00
_cell.angle_gamma   90.00
#
_symmetry.space_group_name_H-M   'P 1'
#
loop_
_entity.id
_entity.type
_entity.pdbx_description
1 polymer ?
#
loop_
_entity_poly.entity_id
_entity_poly.type
_entity_poly.pdbx_seq_one_letter_code
_entity_poly.pdbx_strand_id
1 'polypeptide(L)'
;MGEAERGEAAPRKAVTYFCANAHHSVITFAVEATPPDSWDCPKCGLPAGLDEENAPPAPKTEPYKTHLAYVKERRSDAEAEDILEEAIALLRSRRKSGEIIF
;
A
#
# COMPACT_ATOMS: atom_id res chain seq x y z
N MET A 1 -3.97 -23.78 36.28
CA MET A 1 -2.97 -24.88 36.32
C MET A 1 -2.60 -25.20 34.88
N GLY A 2 -1.35 -25.01 34.46
CA GLY A 2 -0.93 -25.27 33.07
C GLY A 2 0.35 -24.55 32.61
N GLU A 3 0.81 -23.53 33.35
CA GLU A 3 2.07 -22.83 33.07
C GLU A 3 3.29 -23.46 33.74
N ALA A 4 3.12 -24.08 34.91
CA ALA A 4 4.23 -24.63 35.71
C ALA A 4 4.80 -25.97 35.19
N GLU A 5 4.13 -26.64 34.24
CA GLU A 5 4.54 -27.96 33.71
C GLU A 5 5.15 -27.89 32.29
N ARG A 6 5.42 -26.69 31.75
CA ARG A 6 5.95 -26.52 30.39
C ARG A 6 7.48 -26.61 30.27
N GLY A 7 8.17 -27.04 31.32
CA GLY A 7 9.63 -27.13 31.36
C GLY A 7 10.31 -25.77 31.29
N GLU A 8 11.64 -25.76 31.15
CA GLU A 8 12.42 -24.53 31.00
C GLU A 8 12.17 -23.89 29.62
N ALA A 9 12.06 -22.56 29.62
CA ALA A 9 11.92 -21.82 28.37
C ALA A 9 13.21 -21.95 27.54
N ALA A 10 13.06 -22.24 26.25
CA ALA A 10 14.19 -22.29 25.33
C ALA A 10 14.97 -20.96 25.32
N PRO A 11 16.30 -21.01 25.16
CA PRO A 11 17.13 -19.81 25.12
C PRO A 11 16.75 -18.94 23.90
N ARG A 12 16.68 -17.63 24.13
CA ARG A 12 16.22 -16.65 23.15
C ARG A 12 17.10 -15.41 23.10
N LYS A 13 17.15 -14.76 21.94
CA LYS A 13 17.85 -13.49 21.70
C LYS A 13 16.88 -12.45 21.17
N ALA A 14 17.09 -11.20 21.59
CA ALA A 14 16.34 -10.05 21.10
C ALA A 14 17.09 -9.38 19.95
N VAL A 15 16.37 -9.04 18.89
CA VAL A 15 16.89 -8.37 17.70
C VAL A 15 16.01 -7.16 17.42
N THR A 16 16.62 -6.00 17.22
CA THR A 16 15.89 -4.75 16.95
C THR A 16 15.88 -4.49 15.45
N TYR A 17 14.70 -4.23 14.92
CA TYR A 17 14.51 -3.77 13.54
C TYR A 17 14.00 -2.32 13.51
N PHE A 18 14.43 -1.58 12.49
CA PHE A 18 14.16 -0.17 12.25
C PHE A 18 13.51 0.01 10.88
N CYS A 19 12.33 0.63 10.83
CA CYS A 19 11.66 0.96 9.57
C CYS A 19 11.86 2.43 9.19
N ALA A 20 11.56 2.80 7.94
CA ALA A 20 11.66 4.17 7.44
C ALA A 20 10.88 5.24 8.25
N ASN A 21 9.90 4.85 9.07
CA ASN A 21 9.16 5.74 9.97
C ASN A 21 9.77 5.85 11.38
N ALA A 22 11.02 5.43 11.58
CA ALA A 22 11.72 5.43 12.87
C ALA A 22 11.02 4.60 13.98
N HIS A 23 10.23 3.59 13.61
CA HIS A 23 9.74 2.62 14.59
C HIS A 23 10.81 1.59 14.93
N HIS A 24 11.05 1.39 16.23
CA HIS A 24 11.96 0.38 16.76
C HIS A 24 11.14 -0.82 17.20
N SER A 25 11.41 -1.99 16.62
CA SER A 25 10.66 -3.22 16.86
C SER A 25 11.58 -4.31 17.37
N VAL A 26 11.40 -4.73 18.61
CA VAL A 26 12.21 -5.78 19.24
C VAL A 26 11.53 -7.13 19.00
N ILE A 27 12.16 -7.98 18.21
CA ILE A 27 11.70 -9.32 17.87
C ILE A 27 12.56 -10.34 18.60
N THR A 28 11.91 -11.34 19.22
CA THR A 28 12.60 -12.40 19.95
C THR A 28 12.72 -13.63 19.07
N PHE A 29 13.95 -14.10 18.86
CA PHE A 29 14.26 -15.34 18.15
C PHE A 29 14.84 -16.37 19.11
N ALA A 30 14.74 -17.65 18.76
CA ALA A 30 15.55 -18.67 19.42
C ALA A 30 17.05 -18.36 19.22
N VAL A 31 17.90 -18.72 20.18
CA VAL A 31 19.34 -18.37 20.12
C VAL A 31 20.01 -18.96 18.87
N GLU A 32 19.65 -20.17 18.50
CA GLU A 32 20.13 -20.91 17.34
C GLU A 32 19.60 -20.43 15.99
N ALA A 33 18.51 -19.64 15.97
CA ALA A 33 17.93 -19.14 14.73
C ALA A 33 18.73 -17.96 14.19
N THR A 34 19.08 -17.96 12.91
CA THR A 34 19.63 -16.78 12.23
C THR A 34 18.50 -15.77 11.98
N PRO A 35 18.54 -14.56 12.56
CA PRO A 35 17.55 -13.54 12.28
C PRO A 35 17.62 -13.11 10.80
N PRO A 36 16.49 -12.87 10.13
CA PRO A 36 16.50 -12.34 8.77
C PRO A 36 17.00 -10.89 8.73
N ASP A 37 17.49 -10.44 7.58
CA ASP A 37 17.95 -9.05 7.40
C ASP A 37 16.79 -8.04 7.38
N SER A 38 15.58 -8.50 7.05
CA SER A 38 14.37 -7.70 7.03
C SER A 38 13.23 -8.33 7.83
N TRP A 39 12.38 -7.46 8.39
CA TRP A 39 11.17 -7.83 9.13
C TRP A 39 10.05 -6.86 8.83
N ASP A 40 8.79 -7.31 8.86
CA ASP A 40 7.65 -6.40 8.70
C ASP A 40 7.41 -5.63 10.00
N CYS A 41 7.45 -4.30 9.93
CA CYS A 41 7.22 -3.46 11.09
C CYS A 41 5.80 -3.68 11.65
N PRO A 42 5.64 -4.16 12.90
CA PRO A 42 4.33 -4.46 13.48
C PRO A 42 3.44 -3.22 13.66
N LYS A 43 4.00 -2.00 13.55
CA LYS A 43 3.24 -0.75 13.70
C LYS A 43 2.70 -0.21 12.37
N CYS A 44 3.43 -0.34 11.27
CA CYS A 44 3.06 0.27 9.99
C CYS A 44 3.09 -0.67 8.78
N GLY A 45 3.52 -1.92 8.95
CA GLY A 45 3.61 -2.91 7.87
C GLY A 45 4.70 -2.64 6.84
N LEU A 46 5.48 -1.56 7.00
CA LEU A 46 6.63 -1.30 6.15
C LEU A 46 7.78 -2.26 6.48
N PRO A 47 8.67 -2.56 5.51
CA PRO A 47 9.88 -3.29 5.80
C PRO A 47 10.72 -2.54 6.84
N ALA A 48 11.36 -3.29 7.72
CA ALA A 48 12.30 -2.84 8.73
C ALA A 48 13.60 -3.64 8.61
N GLY A 49 14.74 -2.99 8.82
CA GLY A 49 16.07 -3.58 8.71
C GLY A 49 16.81 -3.54 10.05
N LEU A 50 17.98 -4.18 10.11
CA LEU A 50 18.79 -4.25 11.35
C LEU A 50 19.59 -2.97 11.65
N ASP A 51 19.76 -2.11 10.65
CA ASP A 51 20.51 -0.85 10.74
C ASP A 51 19.53 0.34 10.79
N GLU A 52 19.63 1.14 11.86
CA GLU A 52 18.81 2.33 12.08
C GLU A 52 19.11 3.44 11.06
N GLU A 53 20.38 3.62 10.68
CA GLU A 53 20.80 4.65 9.74
C GLU A 53 20.47 4.27 8.28
N ASN A 54 20.27 2.98 8.02
CA ASN A 54 19.99 2.43 6.68
C ASN A 54 18.68 1.62 6.64
N ALA A 55 17.63 2.13 7.29
CA ALA A 55 16.32 1.49 7.28
C ALA A 55 15.79 1.31 5.84
N PRO A 56 15.21 0.15 5.50
CA PRO A 56 14.74 -0.13 4.15
C PRO A 56 13.62 0.85 3.77
N PRO A 57 13.65 1.39 2.53
CA PRO A 57 12.65 2.33 2.07
C PRO A 57 11.30 1.63 1.90
N ALA A 58 10.21 2.42 1.96
CA ALA A 58 8.90 1.92 1.62
C ALA A 58 8.90 1.36 0.19
N PRO A 59 8.28 0.18 -0.05
CA PRO A 59 8.20 -0.37 -1.39
C PRO A 59 7.47 0.60 -2.31
N LYS A 60 8.06 0.86 -3.48
CA LYS A 60 7.39 1.63 -4.52
C LYS A 60 6.28 0.77 -5.11
N THR A 61 5.03 1.16 -4.89
CA THR A 61 3.91 0.54 -5.61
C THR A 61 3.89 1.16 -7.00
N GLU A 62 4.15 0.37 -8.04
CA GLU A 62 3.87 0.83 -9.39
C GLU A 62 2.36 1.03 -9.52
N PRO A 63 1.89 2.23 -9.89
CA PRO A 63 0.46 2.45 -10.02
C PRO A 63 -0.11 1.52 -11.08
N TYR A 64 -1.14 0.75 -10.71
CA TYR A 64 -1.95 0.10 -11.72
C TYR A 64 -2.52 1.14 -12.68
N LYS A 65 -2.67 0.71 -13.92
CA LYS A 65 -3.22 1.56 -14.96
C LYS A 65 -4.66 1.95 -14.64
N THR A 66 -4.95 3.25 -14.66
CA THR A 66 -6.27 3.78 -14.34
C THR A 66 -7.25 3.60 -15.50
N HIS A 67 -8.56 3.65 -15.24
CA HIS A 67 -9.58 3.64 -16.29
C HIS A 67 -9.33 4.72 -17.35
N LEU A 68 -8.95 5.93 -16.93
CA LEU A 68 -8.61 7.03 -17.84
C LEU A 68 -7.40 6.68 -18.71
N ALA A 69 -6.37 6.06 -18.14
CA ALA A 69 -5.20 5.64 -18.92
C ALA A 69 -5.58 4.60 -19.99
N TYR A 70 -6.47 3.65 -19.69
CA TYR A 70 -7.01 2.73 -20.70
C TYR A 70 -7.85 3.44 -21.77
N VAL A 71 -8.55 4.52 -21.43
CA VAL A 71 -9.32 5.32 -22.40
C VAL A 71 -8.36 6.06 -23.33
N LYS A 72 -7.33 6.71 -22.80
CA LYS A 72 -6.33 7.49 -23.54
C LYS A 72 -5.48 6.68 -24.51
N GLU A 73 -5.37 5.37 -24.30
CA GLU A 73 -4.68 4.50 -25.27
C GLU A 73 -5.50 4.18 -26.51
N ARG A 74 -6.83 4.30 -26.44
CA ARG A 74 -7.73 3.97 -27.55
C ARG A 74 -8.49 5.17 -28.10
N ARG A 75 -8.39 6.32 -27.44
CA ARG A 75 -9.00 7.60 -27.83
C ARG A 75 -7.95 8.69 -27.77
N SER A 76 -7.87 9.44 -28.85
CA SER A 76 -7.14 10.70 -28.89
C SER A 76 -7.86 11.78 -28.09
N ASP A 77 -7.14 12.85 -27.75
CA ASP A 77 -7.73 14.02 -27.09
C ASP A 77 -8.81 14.69 -27.97
N ALA A 78 -8.67 14.64 -29.29
CA ALA A 78 -9.68 15.14 -30.23
C ALA A 78 -10.99 14.33 -30.17
N GLU A 79 -10.90 13.00 -30.20
CA GLU A 79 -12.10 12.14 -30.04
C GLU A 79 -12.75 12.31 -28.66
N ALA A 80 -11.96 12.60 -27.62
CA ALA A 80 -12.48 12.87 -26.29
C ALA A 80 -13.27 14.19 -26.24
N GLU A 81 -12.79 15.23 -26.95
CA GLU A 81 -13.50 16.51 -27.08
C GLU A 81 -14.82 16.33 -27.84
N ASP A 82 -14.81 15.58 -28.95
CA ASP A 82 -16.03 15.31 -29.73
C ASP A 82 -17.10 14.61 -28.85
N ILE A 83 -16.70 13.58 -28.09
CA ILE A 83 -17.60 12.86 -27.16
C ILE A 83 -18.15 13.81 -26.08
N LEU A 84 -17.31 14.72 -25.57
CA LEU A 84 -17.73 15.70 -24.57
C LEU A 84 -18.75 16.68 -25.16
N GLU A 85 -18.52 17.18 -26.37
CA GLU A 85 -19.43 18.09 -27.05
C GLU A 85 -20.78 17.43 -27.33
N GLU A 86 -20.80 16.18 -27.82
CA GLU A 86 -22.01 15.38 -28.01
C GLU A 86 -22.80 15.22 -26.70
N ALA A 87 -22.12 14.88 -25.60
CA ALA A 87 -22.75 14.70 -24.30
C ALA A 87 -23.34 16.01 -23.76
N ILE A 88 -22.62 17.13 -23.92
CA ILE A 88 -23.10 18.47 -23.53
C ILE A 88 -24.31 18.88 -24.37
N ALA A 89 -24.27 18.65 -25.68
CA ALA A 89 -25.38 18.96 -26.58
C ALA A 89 -26.65 18.17 -26.20
N LEU A 90 -26.50 16.88 -25.92
CA LEU A 90 -27.57 16.02 -25.43
C LEU A 90 -28.11 16.49 -24.08
N LEU A 91 -27.25 16.83 -23.12
CA LEU A 91 -27.68 17.35 -21.82
C LEU A 91 -28.50 18.65 -21.99
N ARG A 92 -28.04 19.56 -22.86
CA ARG A 92 -28.73 20.81 -23.16
C ARG A 92 -30.09 20.57 -23.84
N SER A 93 -30.19 19.61 -24.74
CA SER A 93 -31.47 19.29 -25.42
C SER A 93 -32.49 18.72 -24.43
N ARG A 94 -32.07 17.80 -23.54
CA ARG A 94 -32.92 17.20 -22.50
C ARG A 94 -33.39 18.22 -21.46
N ARG A 95 -32.58 19.24 -21.17
CA ARG A 95 -33.02 20.38 -20.33
C ARG A 95 -34.07 21.24 -21.04
N LYS A 96 -33.88 21.53 -22.33
CA LYS A 96 -34.85 22.33 -23.11
C LYS A 96 -36.19 21.61 -23.28
N SER A 97 -36.20 20.29 -23.42
CA SER A 97 -37.43 19.50 -23.53
C SER A 97 -38.16 19.31 -22.20
N GLY A 98 -37.57 19.74 -21.07
CA GLY A 98 -38.13 19.52 -19.73
C GLY A 98 -37.98 18.09 -19.22
N GLU A 99 -37.24 17.23 -19.92
CA GLU A 99 -36.94 15.86 -19.49
C GLU A 99 -36.02 15.85 -18.26
N ILE A 100 -35.13 16.84 -18.15
CA ILE A 100 -34.30 17.09 -16.97
C ILE A 100 -34.70 18.44 -16.37
N ILE A 101 -35.17 18.40 -15.12
CA ILE A 101 -35.79 19.55 -14.43
C ILE A 101 -34.77 20.39 -13.64
N PHE A 102 -33.51 19.93 -13.50
CA PHE A 102 -32.45 20.59 -12.70
C PHE A 102 -31.28 21.15 -13.54
#